data_AF-A0A1I3VCC1-F1
#
_entry.id   AF-A0A1I3VCC1-F1
#
_cell.length_a   1.000
_cell.length_b   1.000
_cell.length_c   1.000
_cell.angle_alpha   90.00
_cell.angle_beta   90.00
_cell.angle_gamma   90.00
#
_symmetry.space_group_name_H-M   'P 1'
#
loop_
_entity.id
_entity.type
_entity.pdbx_description
1 polymer ?
#
loop_
_entity_poly.entity_id
_entity_poly.type
_entity_poly.pdbx_seq_one_letter_code
_entity_poly.pdbx_strand_id
1 'polypeptide(L)'
;MKGKNNIVEVVYELDEQGYTEEFRIKDEKLLWVEKSVKYNADQFEIDHAYRLESSDTAEDSSLVYGISIPKKGIKGILIDAFNTLSSLEDNFVIHKIRSAETTLLTLEDSNSDLKFGILPKVHKSKFNENPHRYVLRKDFPDFPACPFGQSFSMLGYDTKLKEYVWLVTSILRDERLETVYFKEPSNSDNKIDPSSKKI
;
A
#
# COMPACT_ATOMS: atom_id res chain seq x y z
N MET A 1 2.13 22.35 -19.50
CA MET A 1 2.50 21.09 -18.83
C MET A 1 2.27 21.31 -17.35
N LYS A 2 1.24 20.70 -16.75
CA LYS A 2 1.09 20.70 -15.29
C LYS A 2 2.24 19.87 -14.72
N GLY A 3 2.94 20.38 -13.73
CA GLY A 3 4.09 19.69 -13.12
C GLY A 3 3.65 18.34 -12.56
N LYS A 4 4.44 17.30 -12.83
CA LYS A 4 4.24 15.92 -12.35
C LYS A 4 4.58 15.84 -10.87
N ASN A 5 3.66 16.27 -10.02
CA ASN A 5 4.02 16.69 -8.67
C ASN A 5 3.31 15.89 -7.57
N ASN A 6 2.60 14.79 -7.90
CA ASN A 6 2.14 13.82 -6.90
C ASN A 6 1.80 12.44 -7.50
N ILE A 7 1.63 11.46 -6.62
CA ILE A 7 1.28 10.07 -6.98
C ILE A 7 -0.09 9.93 -7.63
N VAL A 8 -1.07 10.80 -7.35
CA VAL A 8 -2.38 10.79 -8.04
C VAL A 8 -2.18 11.06 -9.52
N GLU A 9 -1.38 12.06 -9.86
CA GLU A 9 -1.08 12.42 -11.25
C GLU A 9 -0.31 11.32 -11.98
N VAL A 10 0.70 10.72 -11.33
CA VAL A 10 1.45 9.60 -11.93
C VAL A 10 0.55 8.41 -12.22
N VAL A 11 -0.33 8.05 -11.27
CA VAL A 11 -1.27 6.93 -11.45
C VAL A 11 -2.29 7.25 -12.53
N TYR A 12 -2.79 8.49 -12.58
CA TYR A 12 -3.70 8.93 -13.63
C TYR A 12 -3.05 8.87 -15.03
N GLU A 13 -1.80 9.32 -15.18
CA GLU A 13 -1.06 9.22 -16.45
C GLU A 13 -0.85 7.76 -16.88
N LEU A 14 -0.60 6.85 -15.93
CA LEU A 14 -0.48 5.42 -16.22
C LEU A 14 -1.84 4.81 -16.59
N ASP A 15 -2.92 5.21 -15.94
CA ASP A 15 -4.28 4.79 -16.27
C ASP A 15 -4.66 5.20 -17.71
N GLU A 16 -4.35 6.45 -18.12
CA GLU A 16 -4.55 6.92 -19.50
C GLU A 16 -3.73 6.11 -20.54
N GLN A 17 -2.64 5.47 -20.11
CA GLN A 17 -1.81 4.58 -20.94
C GLN A 17 -2.23 3.10 -20.88
N GLY A 18 -3.33 2.80 -20.18
CA GLY A 18 -3.94 1.48 -20.07
C GLY A 18 -3.38 0.61 -18.94
N TYR A 19 -2.62 1.15 -17.99
CA TYR A 19 -2.21 0.42 -16.78
C TYR A 19 -3.31 0.47 -15.73
N THR A 20 -4.34 -0.38 -15.89
CA THR A 20 -5.58 -0.32 -15.09
C THR A 20 -5.63 -1.37 -13.99
N GLU A 21 -4.85 -2.45 -14.09
CA GLU A 21 -4.89 -3.53 -13.10
C GLU A 21 -4.13 -3.18 -11.80
N GLU A 22 -4.57 -3.74 -10.68
CA GLU A 22 -3.85 -3.64 -9.41
C GLU A 22 -2.89 -4.82 -9.22
N PHE A 23 -1.60 -4.50 -9.04
CA PHE A 23 -0.57 -5.46 -8.68
C PHE A 23 -0.06 -5.23 -7.26
N ARG A 24 0.27 -6.34 -6.58
CA ARG A 24 0.92 -6.34 -5.25
C ARG A 24 2.05 -7.35 -5.22
N ILE A 25 2.92 -7.24 -4.23
CA ILE A 25 3.85 -8.31 -3.90
C ILE A 25 3.27 -9.18 -2.79
N LYS A 26 3.17 -10.48 -3.04
CA LYS A 26 2.68 -11.47 -2.07
C LYS A 26 3.34 -12.81 -2.31
N ASP A 27 3.81 -13.43 -1.22
CA ASP A 27 4.48 -14.73 -1.24
C ASP A 27 5.59 -14.77 -2.31
N GLU A 28 6.47 -13.77 -2.29
CA GLU A 28 7.63 -13.63 -3.19
C GLU A 28 7.30 -13.48 -4.68
N LYS A 29 6.04 -13.17 -5.01
CA LYS A 29 5.57 -13.05 -6.40
C LYS A 29 4.81 -11.76 -6.64
N LEU A 30 4.69 -11.39 -7.92
CA LEU A 30 3.80 -10.34 -8.37
C LEU A 30 2.37 -10.90 -8.45
N LEU A 31 1.48 -10.45 -7.57
CA LEU A 31 0.08 -10.81 -7.49
C LEU A 31 -0.76 -9.82 -8.30
N TRP A 32 -1.52 -10.33 -9.27
CA TRP A 32 -2.70 -9.64 -9.80
C TRP A 32 -3.84 -9.78 -8.82
N VAL A 33 -4.24 -8.67 -8.19
CA VAL A 33 -5.18 -8.67 -7.07
C VAL A 33 -6.55 -9.23 -7.48
N GLU A 34 -7.14 -8.69 -8.55
CA GLU A 34 -8.51 -9.02 -8.96
C GLU A 34 -8.68 -10.53 -9.27
N LYS A 35 -7.72 -11.14 -9.97
CA LYS A 35 -7.79 -12.56 -10.37
C LYS A 35 -7.07 -13.50 -9.43
N SER A 36 -6.38 -13.00 -8.40
CA SER A 36 -5.55 -13.78 -7.48
C SER A 36 -4.50 -14.65 -8.19
N VAL A 37 -3.94 -14.17 -9.30
CA VAL A 37 -2.91 -14.89 -10.09
C VAL A 37 -1.53 -14.32 -9.76
N LYS A 38 -0.55 -15.18 -9.56
CA LYS A 38 0.83 -14.80 -9.26
C LYS A 38 1.76 -15.03 -10.44
N TYR A 39 2.74 -14.15 -10.59
CA TYR A 39 3.72 -14.15 -11.67
C TYR A 39 5.14 -14.14 -11.11
N ASN A 40 6.02 -14.92 -11.75
CA ASN A 40 7.46 -14.89 -11.53
C ASN A 40 8.12 -13.76 -12.34
N ALA A 41 9.39 -13.46 -12.04
CA ALA A 41 10.13 -12.33 -12.63
C ALA A 41 10.26 -12.37 -14.17
N ASP A 42 10.24 -13.55 -14.77
CA ASP A 42 10.32 -13.79 -16.21
C ASP A 42 8.96 -13.66 -16.94
N GLN A 43 7.88 -13.37 -16.19
CA GLN A 43 6.51 -13.34 -16.73
C GLN A 43 5.92 -11.93 -16.82
N PHE A 44 6.61 -10.91 -16.34
CA PHE A 44 6.16 -9.51 -16.40
C PHE A 44 7.32 -8.60 -16.75
N GLU A 45 7.04 -7.40 -17.26
CA GLU A 45 8.02 -6.34 -17.51
C GLU A 45 7.69 -5.10 -16.71
N ILE A 46 8.73 -4.36 -16.32
CA ILE A 46 8.59 -3.06 -15.68
C ILE A 46 8.78 -2.02 -16.77
N ASP A 47 7.67 -1.47 -17.24
CA ASP A 47 7.64 -0.51 -18.34
C ASP A 47 7.93 0.91 -17.85
N HIS A 48 7.51 1.21 -16.62
CA HIS A 48 7.74 2.51 -15.96
C HIS A 48 8.09 2.31 -14.50
N ALA A 49 8.99 3.15 -13.97
CA ALA A 49 9.32 3.21 -12.56
C ALA A 49 9.53 4.67 -12.13
N TYR A 50 8.76 5.11 -11.14
CA TYR A 50 8.81 6.46 -10.59
C TYR A 50 9.13 6.39 -9.10
N ARG A 51 10.05 7.25 -8.66
CA ARG A 51 10.33 7.48 -7.24
C ARG A 51 9.88 8.89 -6.90
N LEU A 52 8.92 9.00 -6.00
CA LEU A 52 8.37 10.27 -5.54
C LEU A 52 8.92 10.57 -4.15
N GLU A 53 9.67 11.65 -3.99
CA GLU A 53 10.21 12.08 -2.70
C GLU A 53 9.52 13.34 -2.21
N SER A 54 9.03 13.33 -0.97
CA SER A 54 8.62 14.55 -0.27
C SER A 54 9.83 15.31 0.25
N SER A 55 9.80 16.64 0.16
CA SER A 55 10.86 17.54 0.68
C SER A 55 11.12 17.41 2.19
N ASP A 56 10.20 16.83 2.96
CA ASP A 56 10.33 16.71 4.43
C ASP A 56 11.43 15.73 4.86
N THR A 57 11.49 14.54 4.26
CA THR A 57 12.54 13.55 4.50
C THR A 57 12.68 12.64 3.27
N ALA A 58 13.93 12.34 2.87
CA ALA A 58 14.21 11.37 1.81
C ALA A 58 13.76 9.94 2.15
N GLU A 59 13.42 9.67 3.42
CA GLU A 59 12.93 8.39 3.90
C GLU A 59 11.48 8.11 3.51
N ASP A 60 10.65 9.15 3.38
CA ASP A 60 9.23 9.06 3.02
C ASP A 60 9.02 9.07 1.49
N SER A 61 9.82 8.30 0.75
CA SER A 61 9.65 8.15 -0.70
C SER A 61 8.58 7.11 -1.04
N SER A 62 7.76 7.36 -2.05
CA SER A 62 6.85 6.37 -2.64
C SER A 62 7.39 5.88 -3.98
N LEU A 63 7.16 4.61 -4.30
CA LEU A 63 7.51 4.02 -5.60
C LEU A 63 6.23 3.65 -6.36
N VAL A 64 6.20 3.96 -7.64
CA VAL A 64 5.09 3.61 -8.55
C VAL A 64 5.68 2.94 -9.78
N TYR A 65 5.19 1.74 -10.09
CA TYR A 65 5.63 0.95 -11.23
C TYR A 65 4.47 0.70 -12.18
N GLY A 66 4.66 1.00 -13.46
CA GLY A 66 3.81 0.51 -14.56
C GLY A 66 4.35 -0.83 -15.03
N ILE A 67 3.54 -1.89 -14.93
CA ILE A 67 3.94 -3.26 -15.18
C ILE A 67 3.06 -3.87 -16.28
N SER A 68 3.66 -4.57 -17.23
CA SER A 68 2.96 -5.38 -18.22
C SER A 68 3.20 -6.87 -18.04
N ILE A 69 2.23 -7.67 -18.49
CA ILE A 69 2.33 -9.12 -18.63
C ILE A 69 2.14 -9.43 -20.12
N PRO A 70 3.22 -9.40 -20.93
CA PRO A 70 3.11 -9.39 -22.38
C PRO A 70 2.34 -10.58 -22.95
N LYS A 71 2.55 -11.79 -22.39
CA LYS A 71 1.88 -13.03 -22.81
C LYS A 71 0.35 -13.00 -22.64
N LYS A 72 -0.18 -12.05 -21.86
CA LYS A 72 -1.61 -11.91 -21.59
C LYS A 72 -2.19 -10.57 -22.05
N GLY A 73 -1.34 -9.65 -22.54
CA GLY A 73 -1.77 -8.30 -22.91
C GLY A 73 -2.32 -7.49 -21.72
N ILE A 74 -1.87 -7.79 -20.49
CA ILE A 74 -2.35 -7.11 -19.27
C ILE A 74 -1.35 -6.03 -18.89
N LYS A 75 -1.87 -4.91 -18.38
CA LYS A 75 -1.10 -3.81 -17.81
C LYS A 75 -1.71 -3.36 -16.50
N GLY A 76 -0.86 -3.04 -15.53
CA GLY A 76 -1.30 -2.61 -14.21
C GLY A 76 -0.22 -1.87 -13.45
N ILE A 77 -0.56 -1.46 -12.25
CA ILE A 77 0.26 -0.60 -11.40
C ILE A 77 0.58 -1.33 -10.11
N LEU A 78 1.86 -1.31 -9.73
CA LEU A 78 2.34 -1.66 -8.40
C LEU A 78 2.75 -0.39 -7.68
N ILE A 79 2.17 -0.14 -6.50
CA ILE A 79 2.49 1.02 -5.67
C ILE A 79 3.11 0.54 -4.36
N ASP A 80 4.28 1.08 -4.02
CA ASP A 80 4.86 0.98 -2.68
C ASP A 80 4.91 2.37 -2.04
N ALA A 81 3.79 2.73 -1.41
CA ALA A 81 3.58 4.07 -0.88
C ALA A 81 4.41 4.37 0.38
N PHE A 82 4.94 3.33 1.03
CA PHE A 82 5.66 3.40 2.30
C PHE A 82 7.09 2.85 2.22
N ASN A 83 7.62 2.65 1.00
CA ASN A 83 8.94 2.07 0.77
C ASN A 83 9.18 0.73 1.51
N THR A 84 8.14 -0.10 1.64
CA THR A 84 8.21 -1.39 2.33
C THR A 84 8.90 -2.47 1.51
N LEU A 85 8.89 -2.35 0.18
CA LEU A 85 9.59 -3.27 -0.71
C LEU A 85 11.09 -3.24 -0.46
N SER A 86 11.66 -2.17 0.09
CA SER A 86 13.08 -2.11 0.49
C SER A 86 13.46 -3.06 1.63
N SER A 87 12.47 -3.48 2.43
CA SER A 87 12.68 -4.35 3.61
C SER A 87 12.42 -5.84 3.37
N LEU A 88 11.85 -6.20 2.22
CA LEU A 88 11.57 -7.60 1.87
C LEU A 88 12.86 -8.39 1.62
N GLU A 89 12.82 -9.70 1.87
CA GLU A 89 13.92 -10.59 1.49
C GLU A 89 14.12 -10.59 -0.03
N ASP A 90 15.38 -10.66 -0.46
CA ASP A 90 15.71 -10.62 -1.88
C ASP A 90 15.39 -11.96 -2.56
N ASN A 91 14.70 -11.86 -3.69
CA ASN A 91 14.39 -12.98 -4.59
C ASN A 91 14.30 -12.42 -6.03
N PHE A 92 14.11 -13.28 -7.03
CA PHE A 92 14.10 -12.83 -8.42
C PHE A 92 13.07 -11.72 -8.73
N VAL A 93 11.89 -11.74 -8.12
CA VAL A 93 10.84 -10.73 -8.33
C VAL A 93 11.22 -9.42 -7.65
N ILE A 94 11.60 -9.48 -6.38
CA ILE A 94 12.01 -8.31 -5.59
C ILE A 94 13.25 -7.66 -6.20
N HIS A 95 14.25 -8.46 -6.58
CA HIS A 95 15.46 -8.02 -7.25
C HIS A 95 15.10 -7.29 -8.55
N LYS A 96 14.27 -7.87 -9.42
CA LYS A 96 13.84 -7.23 -10.68
C LYS A 96 13.19 -5.86 -10.42
N ILE A 97 12.33 -5.75 -9.40
CA ILE A 97 11.65 -4.49 -9.05
C ILE A 97 12.63 -3.45 -8.49
N ARG A 98 13.54 -3.85 -7.61
CA ARG A 98 14.54 -2.95 -7.01
C ARG A 98 15.62 -2.49 -7.98
N SER A 99 15.94 -3.30 -8.99
CA SER A 99 16.92 -2.96 -10.03
C SER A 99 16.36 -2.06 -11.14
N ALA A 100 15.05 -1.77 -11.15
CA ALA A 100 14.47 -0.90 -12.16
C ALA A 100 14.99 0.54 -12.01
N GLU A 101 15.39 1.16 -13.13
CA GLU A 101 15.83 2.55 -13.15
C GLU A 101 14.64 3.48 -12.90
N THR A 102 14.67 4.22 -11.79
CA THR A 102 13.56 5.07 -11.39
C THR A 102 13.75 6.51 -11.88
N THR A 103 12.69 7.10 -12.44
CA THR A 103 12.61 8.55 -12.62
C THR A 103 12.26 9.22 -11.30
N LEU A 104 13.13 10.11 -10.80
CA LEU A 104 12.89 10.87 -9.58
C LEU A 104 11.92 12.04 -9.84
N LEU A 105 10.87 12.12 -9.04
CA LEU A 105 9.91 13.22 -9.02
C LEU A 105 9.94 13.85 -7.62
N THR A 106 10.40 15.11 -7.54
CA THR A 106 10.44 15.85 -6.27
C THR A 106 9.09 16.51 -6.03
N LEU A 107 8.51 16.25 -4.86
CA LEU A 107 7.25 16.84 -4.42
C LEU A 107 7.56 18.13 -3.65
N GLU A 108 7.04 19.26 -4.12
CA GLU A 108 6.87 20.44 -3.26
C GLU A 108 5.70 20.14 -2.32
N ASP A 109 5.96 19.43 -1.23
CA ASP A 109 4.96 19.25 -0.19
C ASP A 109 4.74 20.61 0.46
N SER A 110 3.59 21.22 0.18
CA SER A 110 3.13 22.45 0.82
C SER A 110 2.71 22.16 2.27
N ASN A 111 3.65 21.72 3.11
CA ASN A 111 3.56 21.61 4.57
C ASN A 111 2.13 21.25 5.07
N SER A 112 1.58 20.19 4.49
CA SER A 112 0.18 19.82 4.66
C SER A 112 0.09 18.77 5.77
N ASP A 113 -0.69 19.06 6.81
CA ASP A 113 -1.07 18.10 7.85
C ASP A 113 -1.85 16.89 7.30
N LEU A 114 -2.17 16.87 5.99
CA LEU A 114 -2.85 15.80 5.30
C LEU A 114 -1.96 15.17 4.22
N LYS A 115 -1.88 13.83 4.18
CA LYS A 115 -1.38 13.06 3.04
C LYS A 115 -2.50 12.88 2.01
N PHE A 116 -2.20 13.17 0.75
CA PHE A 116 -3.12 13.10 -0.39
C PHE A 116 -4.40 13.95 -0.23
N GLY A 117 -4.36 14.95 0.65
CA GLY A 117 -5.51 15.81 0.96
C GLY A 117 -6.63 15.16 1.77
N ILE A 118 -6.49 13.89 2.19
CA ILE A 118 -7.57 13.14 2.86
C ILE A 118 -7.17 12.42 4.15
N LEU A 119 -5.88 12.11 4.37
CA LEU A 119 -5.41 11.35 5.52
C LEU A 119 -4.59 12.22 6.46
N PRO A 120 -4.97 12.45 7.72
CA PRO A 120 -4.13 13.16 8.68
C PRO A 120 -2.75 12.51 8.82
N LYS A 121 -1.69 13.30 8.66
CA LYS A 121 -0.29 12.86 8.74
C LYS A 121 0.15 12.89 10.20
N VAL A 122 0.68 11.78 10.70
CA VAL A 122 1.24 11.67 12.06
C VAL A 122 2.75 11.58 11.95
N HIS A 123 3.42 12.61 12.47
CA HIS A 123 4.88 12.68 12.54
C HIS A 123 5.41 12.00 13.82
N LYS A 124 6.71 11.68 13.80
CA LYS A 124 7.40 10.96 14.88
C LYS A 124 7.28 11.67 16.24
N SER A 125 7.35 12.99 16.27
CA SER A 125 7.18 13.81 17.49
C SER A 125 5.83 13.55 18.14
N LYS A 126 4.74 13.56 17.34
CA LYS A 126 3.38 13.32 17.82
C LYS A 126 3.18 11.89 18.30
N PHE A 127 3.72 10.91 17.56
CA PHE A 127 3.69 9.51 17.95
C PHE A 127 4.38 9.26 19.29
N ASN A 128 5.52 9.91 19.54
CA ASN A 128 6.29 9.74 20.77
C ASN A 128 5.57 10.23 22.05
N GLU A 129 4.57 11.12 21.93
CA GLU A 129 3.75 11.54 23.08
C GLU A 129 2.93 10.37 23.65
N ASN A 130 2.43 9.47 22.80
CA ASN A 130 1.69 8.27 23.20
C ASN A 130 1.73 7.21 22.09
N PRO A 131 2.78 6.37 22.03
CA PRO A 131 2.95 5.37 20.97
C PRO A 131 1.79 4.37 20.86
N HIS A 132 1.22 3.94 21.99
CA HIS A 132 0.14 2.96 22.06
C HIS A 132 -1.22 3.50 21.58
N ARG A 133 -1.32 4.79 21.28
CA ARG A 133 -2.53 5.38 20.66
C ARG A 133 -2.71 4.91 19.22
N TYR A 134 -1.63 4.61 18.52
CA TYR A 134 -1.65 4.31 17.10
C TYR A 134 -1.36 2.82 16.87
N VAL A 135 -2.06 2.24 15.91
CA VAL A 135 -1.79 0.87 15.44
C VAL A 135 -1.69 0.87 13.92
N LEU A 136 -0.92 -0.06 13.37
CA LEU A 136 -0.94 -0.35 11.94
C LEU A 136 -2.00 -1.41 11.66
N ARG A 137 -3.06 -1.06 10.95
CA ARG A 137 -4.08 -2.01 10.50
C ARG A 137 -3.69 -2.60 9.15
N LYS A 138 -3.85 -3.92 8.97
CA LYS A 138 -3.63 -4.64 7.71
C LYS A 138 -4.86 -5.44 7.29
N ASP A 139 -5.17 -5.38 6.00
CA ASP A 139 -6.24 -6.14 5.34
C ASP A 139 -7.66 -5.88 5.88
N PHE A 140 -7.88 -4.73 6.51
CA PHE A 140 -9.21 -4.34 6.99
C PHE A 140 -10.13 -3.91 5.83
N PRO A 141 -11.41 -4.29 5.83
CA PRO A 141 -12.34 -3.96 4.75
C PRO A 141 -12.90 -2.53 4.82
N ASP A 142 -12.70 -1.84 5.94
CA ASP A 142 -13.21 -0.49 6.22
C ASP A 142 -12.21 0.63 5.88
N PHE A 143 -11.15 0.32 5.13
CA PHE A 143 -10.23 1.35 4.65
C PHE A 143 -10.96 2.39 3.78
N PRO A 144 -10.57 3.68 3.87
CA PRO A 144 -11.10 4.71 2.99
C PRO A 144 -10.72 4.40 1.53
N ALA A 145 -11.46 5.00 0.60
CA ALA A 145 -11.12 4.92 -0.82
C ALA A 145 -9.70 5.46 -1.04
N CYS A 146 -8.87 4.70 -1.76
CA CYS A 146 -7.55 5.17 -2.14
C CYS A 146 -7.69 6.23 -3.24
N PRO A 147 -7.02 7.39 -3.11
CA PRO A 147 -7.10 8.45 -4.11
C PRO A 147 -6.51 8.05 -5.47
N PHE A 148 -5.84 6.88 -5.54
CA PHE A 148 -5.24 6.31 -6.76
C PHE A 148 -6.12 5.23 -7.40
N GLY A 149 -7.35 5.03 -6.95
CA GLY A 149 -8.26 4.00 -7.49
C GLY A 149 -7.97 2.56 -7.04
N GLN A 150 -6.77 2.28 -6.52
CA GLN A 150 -6.41 1.00 -5.89
C GLN A 150 -7.04 0.83 -4.51
N SER A 151 -6.81 -0.31 -3.85
CA SER A 151 -7.18 -0.49 -2.44
C SER A 151 -5.95 -0.38 -1.52
N PHE A 152 -6.12 0.20 -0.32
CA PHE A 152 -5.07 0.15 0.70
C PHE A 152 -4.95 -1.29 1.22
N SER A 153 -3.72 -1.79 1.38
CA SER A 153 -3.45 -3.03 2.10
C SER A 153 -3.16 -2.79 3.59
N MET A 154 -2.73 -1.58 3.94
CA MET A 154 -2.46 -1.17 5.30
C MET A 154 -2.56 0.35 5.48
N LEU A 155 -2.99 0.77 6.66
CA LEU A 155 -3.00 2.18 7.09
C LEU A 155 -2.82 2.27 8.61
N GLY A 156 -2.30 3.41 9.06
CA GLY A 156 -2.31 3.75 10.48
C GLY A 156 -3.72 4.04 10.96
N TYR A 157 -3.99 3.75 12.23
CA TYR A 157 -5.27 4.00 12.84
C TYR A 157 -5.10 4.65 14.22
N ASP A 158 -5.75 5.79 14.43
CA ASP A 158 -5.81 6.46 15.71
C ASP A 158 -6.91 5.81 16.56
N THR A 159 -6.53 5.04 17.57
CA THR A 159 -7.49 4.31 18.41
C THR A 159 -8.35 5.22 19.29
N LYS A 160 -7.88 6.44 19.57
CA LYS A 160 -8.60 7.41 20.40
C LYS A 160 -9.66 8.14 19.58
N LEU A 161 -9.31 8.60 18.38
CA LEU A 161 -10.22 9.32 17.48
C LEU A 161 -11.05 8.39 16.59
N LYS A 162 -10.65 7.12 16.47
CA LYS A 162 -11.28 6.11 15.62
C LYS A 162 -11.27 6.51 14.14
N GLU A 163 -10.11 6.97 13.67
CA GLU A 163 -9.91 7.42 12.29
C GLU A 163 -8.62 6.87 11.70
N TYR A 164 -8.60 6.77 10.36
CA TYR A 164 -7.41 6.37 9.61
C TYR A 164 -6.46 7.55 9.42
N VAL A 165 -5.17 7.28 9.60
CA VAL A 165 -4.10 8.28 9.55
C VAL A 165 -2.92 7.77 8.72
N TRP A 166 -2.15 8.71 8.15
CA TRP A 166 -0.89 8.42 7.51
C TRP A 166 0.26 8.48 8.52
N LEU A 167 0.79 7.33 8.92
CA LEU A 167 2.01 7.27 9.73
C LEU A 167 3.22 7.42 8.81
N VAL A 168 4.13 8.35 9.14
CA VAL A 168 5.41 8.47 8.42
C VAL A 168 6.24 7.18 8.55
N THR A 169 7.11 6.90 7.57
CA THR A 169 7.84 5.62 7.49
C THR A 169 8.69 5.32 8.72
N SER A 170 9.25 6.35 9.37
CA SER A 170 9.99 6.21 10.63
C SER A 170 9.15 5.69 11.81
N ILE A 171 7.82 5.83 11.76
CA ILE A 171 6.90 5.20 12.73
C ILE A 171 6.63 3.75 12.35
N LEU A 172 6.49 3.42 11.06
CA LEU A 172 6.26 2.05 10.59
C LEU A 172 7.41 1.09 10.94
N ARG A 173 8.61 1.62 11.15
CA ARG A 173 9.81 0.90 11.58
C ARG A 173 10.00 0.89 13.10
N ASP A 174 9.11 1.53 13.87
CA ASP A 174 9.20 1.59 15.33
C ASP A 174 8.66 0.30 15.96
N GLU A 175 9.45 -0.32 16.83
CA GLU A 175 9.09 -1.56 17.53
C GLU A 175 7.86 -1.42 18.44
N ARG A 176 7.53 -0.20 18.88
CA ARG A 176 6.37 0.07 19.73
C ARG A 176 5.06 0.14 18.95
N LEU A 177 5.12 0.20 17.61
CA LEU A 177 3.93 0.23 16.77
C LEU A 177 3.36 -1.18 16.63
N GLU A 178 2.20 -1.41 17.23
CA GLU A 178 1.50 -2.67 17.11
C GLU A 178 0.84 -2.82 15.72
N THR A 179 0.97 -4.00 15.12
CA THR A 179 0.27 -4.35 13.89
C THR A 179 -0.95 -5.22 14.20
N VAL A 180 -2.11 -4.80 13.73
CA VAL A 180 -3.38 -5.51 13.85
C VAL A 180 -3.80 -6.02 12.47
N TYR A 181 -4.05 -7.32 12.37
CA TYR A 181 -4.56 -7.94 11.15
C TYR A 181 -6.07 -8.12 11.26
N PHE A 182 -6.79 -7.87 10.16
CA PHE A 182 -8.20 -8.21 10.09
C PHE A 182 -8.37 -9.73 10.25
N LYS A 183 -9.24 -10.12 11.18
CA LYS A 183 -9.69 -11.50 11.35
C LYS A 183 -11.17 -11.51 11.05
N GLU A 184 -11.58 -12.24 10.01
CA GLU A 184 -13.00 -12.46 9.79
C GLU A 184 -13.61 -13.06 11.07
N PRO A 185 -14.78 -12.59 11.51
CA PRO A 185 -15.49 -13.23 12.60
C PRO A 185 -15.74 -14.69 12.21
N SER A 186 -15.13 -15.62 12.94
CA SER A 186 -15.37 -17.04 12.76
C SER A 186 -16.86 -17.29 12.95
N ASN A 187 -17.53 -17.74 11.88
CA ASN A 187 -18.92 -18.11 11.90
C ASN A 187 -19.05 -19.45 12.68
N SER A 188 -18.94 -19.40 14.01
CA SER A 188 -18.98 -20.57 14.88
C SER A 188 -19.99 -20.46 16.02
N ASP A 189 -21.12 -19.78 15.78
CA ASP A 189 -22.29 -19.81 16.65
C ASP A 189 -23.56 -19.93 15.79
N ASN A 190 -23.83 -21.14 15.28
CA ASN A 190 -25.18 -21.64 14.97
C ASN A 190 -25.11 -23.08 14.43
N LYS A 191 -24.74 -24.02 15.30
CA LYS A 191 -25.26 -25.39 15.20
C LYS A 191 -26.26 -25.58 16.33
N ILE A 192 -27.52 -25.30 16.03
CA ILE A 192 -28.63 -25.83 16.81
C ILE A 192 -28.55 -27.34 16.65
N ASP A 193 -28.21 -28.04 17.73
CA ASP A 193 -28.24 -29.48 17.84
C ASP A 193 -29.69 -29.98 17.61
N PRO A 194 -29.98 -30.80 16.57
CA PRO A 194 -31.32 -31.33 16.34
C PRO A 194 -31.73 -32.44 17.34
N SER A 195 -30.93 -32.78 18.35
CA SER A 195 -31.17 -33.98 19.17
C SER A 195 -32.04 -33.79 20.42
N SER A 196 -32.71 -32.65 20.61
CA SER A 196 -33.66 -32.44 21.72
C SER A 196 -35.13 -32.57 21.31
N LYS A 197 -35.53 -33.76 20.82
CA LYS A 197 -36.93 -34.24 20.90
C LYS A 197 -36.96 -35.74 21.27
N LYS A 198 -36.89 -35.98 22.58
CA LYS A 198 -37.51 -37.07 23.35
C LYS A 198 -38.00 -36.33 24.60
N ILE A 199 -39.28 -36.27 24.97
CA ILE A 199 -40.31 -37.30 25.14
C ILE A 199 -41.67 -36.64 24.82
#